data_AF-A0A212CZA3-F1
#
_entry.id   AF-A0A212CZA3-F1
#
_cell.length_a   1.000
_cell.length_b   1.000
_cell.length_c   1.000
_cell.angle_alpha   90.00
_cell.angle_beta   90.00
_cell.angle_gamma   90.00
#
_symmetry.space_group_name_H-M   'P 1'
#
loop_
_entity.id
_entity.type
_entity.pdbx_description
1 polymer ?
#
loop_
_entity_poly.entity_id
_entity_poly.type
_entity_poly.pdbx_seq_one_letter_code
_entity_poly.pdbx_strand_id
1 'polypeptide(L)'
;RPWRKEQTEDLQQVLRTVDSDIPLVLVSGNHDVGNAPTPETIAEFQRTWGDDYFSFWVGGVLFLVLNSQFLYDASRCPALKREQDRWLEQQLRSAGQRACRHAVVFQHIPLFLQSIGEDDDYFNLTKSVRKEMADKFVEAVPMAHVPRQPTQLISPPGSPCSFPLLRSGTFSADSLRY
;
A
#
# COMPACT_ATOMS: atom_id res chain seq x y z
N ARG A 1 -19.42 11.90 17.84
CA ARG A 1 -18.48 13.02 18.11
C ARG A 1 -19.13 14.28 17.55
N PRO A 2 -19.41 15.32 18.35
CA PRO A 2 -20.31 16.43 17.97
C PRO A 2 -19.83 17.29 16.80
N TRP A 3 -18.53 17.28 16.48
CA TRP A 3 -17.92 18.10 15.43
C TRP A 3 -17.41 17.32 14.22
N ARG A 4 -17.68 16.01 14.15
CA ARG A 4 -17.07 15.15 13.11
C ARG A 4 -17.47 15.60 11.71
N LYS A 5 -18.73 15.98 11.52
CA LYS A 5 -19.25 16.36 10.20
C LYS A 5 -18.57 17.63 9.71
N GLU A 6 -18.56 18.67 10.54
CA GLU A 6 -17.98 19.98 10.25
C GLU A 6 -16.46 19.86 10.00
N GLN A 7 -15.75 19.09 10.84
CA GLN A 7 -14.31 18.84 10.66
C GLN A 7 -14.00 18.09 9.35
N THR A 8 -14.83 17.13 8.97
CA THR A 8 -14.69 16.40 7.70
C THR A 8 -14.94 17.34 6.52
N GLU A 9 -16.00 18.15 6.56
CA GLU A 9 -16.34 19.10 5.49
C GLU A 9 -15.23 20.15 5.30
N ASP A 10 -14.69 20.68 6.40
CA ASP A 10 -13.56 21.62 6.39
C ASP A 10 -12.31 20.98 5.78
N LEU A 11 -11.95 19.76 6.20
CA LEU A 11 -10.79 19.05 5.63
C LEU A 11 -10.98 18.79 4.14
N GLN A 12 -12.16 18.32 3.71
CA GLN A 12 -12.46 18.13 2.30
C GLN A 12 -12.37 19.43 1.51
N GLN A 13 -12.80 20.57 2.08
CA GLN A 13 -12.68 21.87 1.43
C GLN A 13 -11.22 22.29 1.23
N VAL A 14 -10.35 22.04 2.21
CA VAL A 14 -8.91 22.32 2.07
C VAL A 14 -8.25 21.37 1.08
N LEU A 15 -8.58 20.08 1.11
CA LEU A 15 -8.02 19.11 0.16
C LEU A 15 -8.40 19.42 -1.29
N ARG A 16 -9.59 19.99 -1.52
CA ARG A 16 -10.01 20.47 -2.86
C ARG A 16 -9.16 21.62 -3.41
N THR A 17 -8.37 22.30 -2.58
CA THR A 17 -7.46 23.37 -3.05
C THR A 17 -6.08 22.86 -3.41
N VAL A 18 -5.78 21.57 -3.19
CA VAL A 18 -4.56 20.95 -3.70
C VAL A 18 -4.64 20.93 -5.22
N ASP A 19 -3.52 21.19 -5.89
CA ASP A 19 -3.42 21.13 -7.35
C ASP A 19 -3.91 19.77 -7.86
N SER A 20 -4.80 19.77 -8.84
CA SER A 20 -5.39 18.55 -9.40
C SER A 20 -4.36 17.61 -10.03
N ASP A 21 -3.18 18.12 -10.40
CA ASP A 21 -2.08 17.32 -10.94
C ASP A 21 -1.31 16.57 -9.83
N ILE A 22 -1.62 16.80 -8.54
CA ILE A 22 -1.01 16.12 -7.39
C ILE A 22 -2.01 15.10 -6.82
N PRO A 23 -1.81 13.79 -7.04
CA PRO A 23 -2.70 12.76 -6.52
C PRO A 23 -2.69 12.70 -4.98
N LEU A 24 -3.87 12.58 -4.39
CA LEU A 24 -4.04 12.39 -2.95
C LEU A 24 -4.29 10.90 -2.64
N VAL A 25 -3.44 10.32 -1.79
CA VAL A 25 -3.59 8.95 -1.29
C VAL A 25 -4.00 9.02 0.18
N LEU A 26 -5.22 8.59 0.47
CA LEU A 26 -5.76 8.55 1.83
C LEU A 26 -5.61 7.14 2.41
N VAL A 27 -5.27 7.06 3.70
CA VAL A 27 -5.06 5.80 4.42
C VAL A 27 -5.94 5.83 5.66
N SER A 28 -6.84 4.85 5.80
CA SER A 28 -7.74 4.79 6.95
C SER A 28 -6.99 4.46 8.24
N GLY A 29 -7.31 5.15 9.32
CA GLY A 29 -6.83 4.84 10.67
C GLY A 29 -7.96 4.56 11.66
N ASN A 30 -7.57 4.24 12.90
CA ASN A 30 -8.51 3.92 13.97
C ASN A 30 -9.43 5.10 14.36
N HIS A 31 -9.03 6.34 14.06
CA HIS A 31 -9.87 7.53 14.27
C HIS A 31 -11.00 7.66 13.24
N ASP A 32 -10.85 6.99 12.10
CA ASP A 32 -11.80 6.99 11.00
C ASP A 32 -12.76 5.82 11.10
N VAL A 33 -12.23 4.59 11.20
CA VAL A 33 -13.03 3.35 11.14
C VAL A 33 -13.22 2.67 12.51
N GLY A 34 -12.51 3.13 13.55
CA GLY A 34 -12.53 2.56 14.91
C GLY A 34 -11.38 1.59 15.19
N ASN A 35 -11.10 1.31 16.47
CA ASN A 35 -10.12 0.28 16.87
C ASN A 35 -10.57 -1.12 16.42
N ALA A 36 -11.87 -1.42 16.56
CA ALA A 36 -12.54 -2.61 16.04
C ALA A 36 -13.62 -2.17 15.03
N PRO A 37 -13.29 -2.04 13.73
CA PRO A 37 -14.22 -1.56 12.70
C PRO A 37 -15.46 -2.44 12.56
N THR A 38 -16.55 -1.84 12.08
CA THR A 38 -17.80 -2.53 11.73
C THR A 38 -18.14 -2.27 10.27
N PRO A 39 -19.06 -3.05 9.65
CA PRO A 39 -19.49 -2.76 8.29
C PRO A 39 -20.00 -1.32 8.11
N GLU A 40 -20.65 -0.76 9.13
CA GLU A 40 -21.16 0.61 9.12
C GLU A 40 -20.04 1.66 9.14
N THR A 41 -19.00 1.46 9.96
CA THR A 41 -17.88 2.42 10.01
C THR A 41 -17.03 2.36 8.75
N ILE A 42 -16.87 1.19 8.14
CA ILE A 42 -16.23 1.03 6.83
C ILE A 42 -17.06 1.70 5.73
N ALA A 43 -18.37 1.46 5.68
CA ALA A 43 -19.24 2.10 4.70
C ALA A 43 -19.30 3.64 4.87
N GLU A 44 -19.21 4.15 6.11
CA GLU A 44 -19.07 5.58 6.37
C GLU A 44 -17.75 6.13 5.82
N PHE A 45 -16.63 5.45 6.06
CA PHE A 45 -15.34 5.83 5.50
C PHE A 45 -15.37 5.85 3.97
N GLN A 46 -15.84 4.76 3.36
CA GLN A 46 -15.89 4.61 1.91
C GLN A 46 -16.72 5.70 1.23
N ARG A 47 -17.89 6.02 1.79
CA ARG A 47 -18.73 7.12 1.28
C ARG A 47 -18.07 8.50 1.40
N THR A 48 -17.18 8.67 2.39
CA THR A 48 -16.61 9.98 2.74
C THR A 48 -15.26 10.22 2.07
N TRP A 49 -14.42 9.18 1.96
CA TRP A 49 -13.01 9.27 1.59
C TRP A 49 -12.63 8.37 0.40
N GLY A 50 -13.53 7.49 -0.04
CA GLY A 50 -13.23 6.46 -1.05
C GLY A 50 -12.74 5.16 -0.42
N ASP A 51 -12.26 4.24 -1.27
CA ASP A 51 -11.90 2.87 -0.88
C ASP A 51 -10.93 2.83 0.31
N ASP A 52 -11.19 1.93 1.28
CA ASP A 52 -10.38 1.77 2.50
C ASP A 52 -9.13 0.91 2.28
N TYR A 53 -9.07 0.17 1.18
CA TYR A 53 -7.86 -0.47 0.67
C TYR A 53 -7.89 -0.48 -0.86
N PHE A 54 -6.75 -0.26 -1.49
CA PHE A 54 -6.60 -0.25 -2.95
C PHE A 54 -5.13 -0.34 -3.35
N SER A 55 -4.88 -0.47 -4.65
CA SER A 55 -3.53 -0.51 -5.20
C SER A 55 -3.42 0.30 -6.48
N PHE A 56 -2.21 0.76 -6.76
CA PHE A 56 -1.89 1.44 -8.01
C PHE A 56 -0.43 1.19 -8.40
N TRP A 57 -0.11 1.45 -9.68
CA TRP A 57 1.21 1.23 -10.24
C TRP A 57 1.80 2.52 -10.77
N VAL A 58 3.07 2.79 -10.44
CA VAL A 58 3.83 3.92 -11.01
C VAL A 58 5.21 3.43 -11.39
N GLY A 59 5.59 3.53 -12.66
CA GLY A 59 6.95 3.21 -13.12
C GLY A 59 7.45 1.78 -12.80
N GLY A 60 6.54 0.81 -12.73
CA GLY A 60 6.86 -0.59 -12.37
C GLY A 60 6.97 -0.86 -10.86
N VAL A 61 6.58 0.11 -10.03
CA VAL A 61 6.43 -0.01 -8.57
C VAL A 61 4.95 -0.21 -8.24
N LEU A 62 4.65 -1.21 -7.41
CA LEU A 62 3.32 -1.45 -6.87
C LEU A 62 3.17 -0.71 -5.54
N PHE A 63 2.12 0.09 -5.41
CA PHE A 63 1.72 0.72 -4.15
C PHE A 63 0.46 0.03 -3.63
N LEU A 64 0.49 -0.36 -2.37
CA LEU A 64 -0.60 -1.04 -1.66
C LEU A 64 -1.04 -0.15 -0.50
N VAL A 65 -2.31 0.24 -0.48
CA VAL A 65 -2.95 0.89 0.66
C VAL A 65 -3.77 -0.15 1.37
N LEU A 66 -3.49 -0.39 2.65
CA LEU A 66 -4.17 -1.39 3.47
C LEU A 66 -4.99 -0.72 4.57
N ASN A 67 -6.19 -1.24 4.82
CA ASN A 67 -6.89 -0.97 6.07
C ASN A 67 -6.25 -1.85 7.17
N SER A 68 -5.31 -1.26 7.91
CA SER A 68 -4.62 -1.96 9.01
C SER A 68 -5.52 -2.25 10.20
N GLN A 69 -6.70 -1.63 10.31
CA GLN A 69 -7.61 -1.92 11.42
C GLN A 69 -8.19 -3.33 11.31
N PHE A 70 -8.30 -3.88 10.10
CA PHE A 70 -8.65 -5.28 9.96
C PHE A 70 -7.52 -6.24 10.39
N LEU A 71 -6.25 -5.81 10.31
CA LEU A 71 -5.11 -6.58 10.80
C LEU A 71 -4.99 -6.52 12.32
N TYR A 72 -5.46 -5.42 12.92
CA TYR A 72 -5.46 -5.19 14.36
C TYR A 72 -6.63 -5.91 15.06
N ASP A 73 -7.87 -5.62 14.67
CA ASP A 73 -9.07 -6.27 15.23
C ASP A 73 -10.26 -6.22 14.25
N ALA A 74 -10.45 -7.29 13.47
CA ALA A 74 -11.60 -7.44 12.59
C ALA A 74 -12.78 -8.22 13.21
N SER A 75 -12.83 -8.40 14.53
CA SER A 75 -13.82 -9.26 15.21
C SER A 75 -15.27 -8.91 14.89
N ARG A 76 -15.56 -7.64 14.59
CA ARG A 76 -16.90 -7.14 14.28
C ARG A 76 -17.22 -7.08 12.77
N CYS A 77 -16.27 -7.40 11.90
CA CYS A 77 -16.45 -7.42 10.45
C CYS A 77 -15.56 -8.48 9.74
N PRO A 78 -15.54 -9.74 10.18
CA PRO A 78 -14.61 -10.74 9.67
C PRO A 78 -14.78 -11.05 8.16
N ALA A 79 -15.95 -10.77 7.58
CA ALA A 79 -16.17 -10.90 6.14
C ALA A 79 -15.36 -9.88 5.33
N LEU A 80 -15.37 -8.61 5.73
CA LEU A 80 -14.62 -7.54 5.05
C LEU A 80 -13.10 -7.77 5.15
N LYS A 81 -12.63 -8.25 6.30
CA LYS A 81 -11.23 -8.68 6.44
C LYS A 81 -10.86 -9.77 5.45
N ARG A 82 -11.69 -10.82 5.30
CA ARG A 82 -11.42 -11.89 4.31
C ARG A 82 -11.40 -11.38 2.88
N GLU A 83 -12.18 -10.34 2.56
CA GLU A 83 -12.16 -9.70 1.25
C GLU A 83 -10.83 -8.96 1.01
N GLN A 84 -10.37 -8.15 1.98
CA GLN A 84 -9.05 -7.53 1.91
C GLN A 84 -7.92 -8.56 1.81
N ASP A 85 -7.98 -9.65 2.59
CA ASP A 85 -6.95 -10.71 2.56
C ASP A 85 -6.84 -11.36 1.19
N ARG A 86 -7.99 -11.75 0.62
CA ARG A 86 -8.05 -12.35 -0.71
C ARG A 86 -7.55 -11.39 -1.78
N TRP A 87 -7.95 -10.12 -1.69
CA TRP A 87 -7.50 -9.07 -2.60
C TRP A 87 -5.98 -8.88 -2.50
N LEU A 88 -5.43 -8.81 -1.28
CA LEU A 88 -4.00 -8.63 -1.05
C LEU A 88 -3.20 -9.77 -1.68
N GLU A 89 -3.62 -11.02 -1.47
CA GLU A 89 -2.97 -12.18 -2.11
C GLU A 89 -2.99 -12.07 -3.65
N GLN A 90 -4.07 -11.56 -4.24
CA GLN A 90 -4.12 -11.33 -5.69
C GLN A 90 -3.12 -10.26 -6.13
N GLN A 91 -3.00 -9.16 -5.39
CA GLN A 91 -2.04 -8.10 -5.70
C GLN A 91 -0.59 -8.61 -5.59
N LEU A 92 -0.29 -9.37 -4.55
CA LEU A 92 1.03 -9.95 -4.33
C LEU A 92 1.40 -10.97 -5.42
N ARG A 93 0.46 -11.82 -5.85
CA ARG A 93 0.65 -12.71 -7.02
C ARG A 93 0.91 -11.92 -8.30
N SER A 94 0.16 -10.84 -8.52
CA SER A 94 0.36 -9.95 -9.68
C SER A 94 1.72 -9.28 -9.65
N ALA A 95 2.22 -8.89 -8.48
CA ALA A 95 3.55 -8.30 -8.31
C ALA A 95 4.66 -9.24 -8.80
N GLY A 96 4.60 -10.52 -8.40
CA GLY A 96 5.54 -11.54 -8.85
C GLY A 96 5.47 -11.76 -10.37
N GLN A 97 4.27 -11.85 -10.94
CA GLN A 97 4.07 -12.08 -12.38
C GLN A 97 4.55 -10.93 -13.26
N ARG A 98 4.42 -9.69 -12.79
CA ARG A 98 4.80 -8.48 -13.54
C ARG A 98 6.26 -8.07 -13.33
N ALA A 99 7.06 -8.90 -12.64
CA ALA A 99 8.43 -8.59 -12.24
C ALA A 99 8.51 -7.20 -11.57
N CYS A 100 7.63 -6.99 -10.58
CA CYS A 100 7.53 -5.74 -9.84
C CYS A 100 8.91 -5.31 -9.33
N ARG A 101 9.31 -4.06 -9.61
CA ARG A 101 10.62 -3.55 -9.19
C ARG A 101 10.67 -3.40 -7.67
N HIS A 102 9.61 -2.83 -7.11
CA HIS A 102 9.43 -2.62 -5.67
C HIS A 102 7.94 -2.65 -5.34
N ALA A 103 7.60 -3.17 -4.15
CA ALA A 103 6.29 -2.97 -3.55
C ALA A 103 6.42 -2.01 -2.36
N VAL A 104 5.53 -1.03 -2.28
CA VAL A 104 5.44 -0.05 -1.18
C VAL A 104 4.08 -0.20 -0.52
N VAL A 105 4.06 -0.33 0.80
CA VAL A 105 2.83 -0.52 1.58
C VAL A 105 2.57 0.71 2.44
N PHE A 106 1.38 1.28 2.32
CA PHE A 106 0.82 2.31 3.18
C PHE A 106 -0.19 1.69 4.14
N GLN A 107 -0.03 1.99 5.43
CA GLN A 107 -0.94 1.56 6.48
C GLN A 107 -0.82 2.49 7.69
N HIS A 108 -1.87 2.54 8.51
CA HIS A 108 -1.92 3.40 9.71
C HIS A 108 -1.20 2.78 10.91
N ILE A 109 -1.43 1.48 11.17
CA ILE A 109 -0.74 0.76 12.25
C ILE A 109 0.54 0.14 11.67
N PRO A 110 1.73 0.45 12.23
CA PRO A 110 2.97 -0.17 11.78
C PRO A 110 2.97 -1.66 12.14
N LEU A 111 3.68 -2.48 11.34
CA LEU A 111 3.91 -3.88 11.71
C LEU A 111 4.58 -3.95 13.08
N PHE A 112 5.67 -3.19 13.27
CA PHE A 112 6.44 -3.06 14.51
C PHE A 112 7.05 -1.65 14.60
N LEU A 113 7.43 -1.22 15.80
CA LEU A 113 8.06 0.07 16.09
C LEU A 113 9.59 -0.02 16.12
N GLN A 114 10.13 -1.04 16.77
CA GLN A 114 11.56 -1.23 17.01
C GLN A 114 12.07 -2.51 16.37
N SER A 115 11.35 -3.64 16.56
CA SER A 115 11.77 -4.91 15.97
C SER A 115 10.59 -5.85 15.71
N ILE A 116 10.73 -6.73 14.72
CA ILE A 116 9.68 -7.71 14.39
C ILE A 116 9.32 -8.62 15.58
N GLY A 117 10.23 -8.82 16.54
CA GLY A 117 10.05 -9.67 17.72
C GLY A 117 9.60 -8.93 18.99
N GLU A 118 9.36 -7.61 18.93
CA GLU A 118 8.94 -6.83 20.10
C GLU A 118 7.59 -7.29 20.65
N ASP A 119 7.28 -6.97 21.91
CA ASP A 119 5.99 -7.34 22.50
C ASP A 119 4.81 -6.62 21.85
N ASP A 120 3.63 -7.21 21.99
CA ASP A 120 2.39 -6.63 21.46
C ASP A 120 2.03 -5.39 22.30
N ASP A 121 1.73 -4.29 21.61
CA ASP A 121 1.36 -3.00 22.18
C ASP A 121 0.15 -2.44 21.41
N TYR A 122 -0.48 -1.41 21.94
CA TYR A 122 -1.51 -0.63 21.27
C TYR A 122 -1.04 -0.05 19.93
N PHE A 123 0.26 0.25 19.80
CA PHE A 123 0.83 0.92 18.64
C PHE A 123 1.40 -0.01 17.56
N ASN A 124 1.32 -1.33 17.73
CA ASN A 124 1.80 -2.30 16.74
C ASN A 124 0.79 -3.43 16.50
N LEU A 125 1.07 -4.27 15.50
CA LEU A 125 0.28 -5.48 15.27
C LEU A 125 0.76 -6.62 16.18
N THR A 126 -0.08 -7.61 16.40
CA THR A 126 0.35 -8.80 17.17
C THR A 126 1.47 -9.55 16.48
N LYS A 127 2.35 -10.23 17.24
CA LYS A 127 3.46 -11.04 16.68
C LYS A 127 3.00 -12.02 15.60
N SER A 128 1.84 -12.64 15.79
CA SER A 128 1.25 -13.58 14.82
C SER A 128 0.96 -12.90 13.49
N VAL A 129 0.26 -11.76 13.52
CA VAL A 129 -0.11 -11.00 12.33
C VAL A 129 1.14 -10.40 11.66
N ARG A 130 2.10 -9.89 12.43
CA ARG A 130 3.38 -9.41 11.90
C ARG A 130 4.10 -10.46 11.09
N LYS A 131 4.23 -11.67 11.66
CA LYS A 131 4.89 -12.78 10.99
C LYS A 131 4.16 -13.15 9.70
N GLU A 132 2.83 -13.30 9.76
CA GLU A 132 2.01 -13.61 8.59
C GLU A 132 2.20 -12.58 7.46
N MET A 133 2.13 -11.27 7.79
CA MET A 133 2.29 -10.20 6.81
C MET A 133 3.71 -10.12 6.26
N ALA A 134 4.73 -10.29 7.12
CA ALA A 134 6.12 -10.31 6.70
C ALA A 134 6.41 -11.49 5.74
N ASP A 135 5.93 -12.69 6.07
CA ASP A 135 6.06 -13.87 5.22
C ASP A 135 5.42 -13.61 3.84
N LYS A 136 4.17 -13.10 3.81
CA LYS A 136 3.47 -12.71 2.57
C LYS A 136 4.27 -11.72 1.72
N PHE A 137 4.85 -10.69 2.33
CA PHE A 137 5.60 -9.66 1.61
C PHE A 137 6.95 -10.17 1.07
N VAL A 138 7.65 -11.00 1.83
CA VAL A 138 8.94 -11.59 1.41
C VAL A 138 8.74 -12.61 0.28
N GLU A 139 7.68 -13.42 0.32
CA GLU A 139 7.39 -14.39 -0.75
C GLU A 139 7.00 -13.71 -2.07
N ALA A 140 6.26 -12.61 -1.99
CA ALA A 140 5.70 -11.92 -3.17
C ALA A 140 6.73 -11.13 -3.98
N VAL A 141 7.78 -10.65 -3.31
CA VAL A 141 8.90 -9.96 -3.94
C VAL A 141 10.11 -10.86 -3.73
N PRO A 142 10.40 -11.79 -4.66
CA PRO A 142 11.65 -12.53 -4.60
C PRO A 142 12.75 -11.47 -4.54
N MET A 143 13.44 -11.39 -3.40
CA MET A 143 14.65 -10.59 -3.30
C MET A 143 15.46 -10.95 -4.53
N ALA A 144 15.61 -10.02 -5.47
CA ALA A 144 16.40 -10.24 -6.66
C ALA A 144 17.72 -10.77 -6.13
N HIS A 145 17.97 -12.06 -6.33
CA HIS A 145 19.23 -12.66 -5.99
C HIS A 145 20.18 -11.98 -6.97
N VAL A 146 20.81 -10.89 -6.52
CA VAL A 146 21.94 -10.30 -7.23
C VAL A 146 22.88 -11.48 -7.38
N PRO A 147 23.07 -12.03 -8.59
CA PRO A 147 24.03 -13.08 -8.74
C PRO A 147 25.34 -12.45 -8.28
N ARG A 148 25.97 -13.00 -7.23
CA ARG A 148 27.38 -12.74 -6.99
C ARG A 148 28.12 -13.38 -8.15
N GLN A 149 28.09 -12.76 -9.33
CA GLN A 149 29.12 -13.05 -10.31
C GLN A 149 30.42 -12.51 -9.70
N PRO A 150 31.46 -13.35 -9.53
CA PRO A 150 32.79 -12.83 -9.40
C PRO A 150 33.09 -12.12 -10.72
N THR A 151 33.17 -10.79 -10.70
CA THR A 151 33.73 -10.04 -11.83
C THR A 151 35.17 -10.47 -12.03
N GLN A 152 35.36 -11.43 -12.92
CA GLN A 152 36.55 -11.51 -13.75
C GLN A 152 36.08 -11.41 -15.19
N LEU A 153 36.34 -10.27 -15.81
CA LEU A 153 36.61 -10.21 -17.25
C LEU A 153 37.34 -8.89 -17.55
N ILE A 154 38.58 -9.08 -17.95
CA ILE A 154 39.50 -8.10 -18.49
C ILE A 154 38.92 -7.57 -19.82
N SER A 155 39.05 -6.27 -20.04
CA SER A 155 38.56 -5.47 -21.20
C SER A 155 39.11 -5.91 -22.57
N PRO A 156 38.57 -5.37 -23.68
CA PRO A 156 39.26 -4.23 -24.32
C PRO A 156 38.31 -3.11 -24.84
N PRO A 157 38.85 -1.93 -25.23
CA PRO A 157 38.05 -0.74 -25.50
C PRO A 157 37.69 -0.58 -26.98
N GLY A 158 36.52 0.01 -27.25
CA GLY A 158 36.25 0.71 -28.51
C GLY A 158 34.95 0.32 -29.23
N SER A 159 33.90 1.11 -29.04
CA SER A 159 33.03 1.69 -30.09
C SER A 159 31.77 2.33 -29.44
N PRO A 160 31.31 3.51 -29.90
CA PRO A 160 30.18 4.20 -29.30
C PRO A 160 28.86 3.64 -29.86
N CYS A 161 28.04 3.04 -29.00
CA CYS A 161 26.66 2.70 -29.33
C CYS A 161 25.73 3.84 -28.92
N SER A 162 25.12 4.46 -29.92
CA SER A 162 24.07 5.48 -29.82
C SER A 162 22.84 4.94 -29.08
N PHE A 163 22.35 5.69 -28.09
CA PHE A 163 21.07 5.42 -27.42
C PHE A 163 19.90 5.90 -28.30
N PRO A 164 18.85 5.09 -28.55
CA PRO A 164 17.62 5.59 -29.11
C PRO A 164 16.80 6.31 -28.02
N LEU A 165 16.40 7.55 -28.33
CA LEU A 165 15.40 8.32 -27.59
C LEU A 165 14.10 7.50 -27.44
N LEU A 166 13.72 7.18 -26.19
CA LEU A 166 12.39 6.66 -25.88
C LEU A 166 11.40 7.84 -25.81
N ARG A 167 10.50 7.84 -26.80
CA ARG A 167 9.33 8.72 -26.88
C ARG A 167 8.44 8.52 -25.65
N SER A 168 8.01 9.66 -25.12
CA SER A 168 6.82 9.93 -24.29
C SER A 168 5.83 8.76 -24.13
N GLY A 169 5.88 8.11 -22.97
CA GLY A 169 4.79 7.26 -22.48
C GLY A 169 3.71 8.14 -21.84
N THR A 170 2.53 8.14 -22.45
CA THR A 170 1.31 8.81 -22.00
C THR A 170 0.86 8.31 -20.62
N PHE A 171 0.60 9.24 -19.72
CA PHE A 171 -0.11 9.02 -18.46
C PHE A 171 -1.55 8.62 -18.78
N SER A 172 -1.98 7.41 -18.41
CA SER A 172 -3.39 7.02 -18.51
C SER A 172 -4.07 7.38 -17.20
N ALA A 173 -4.77 8.51 -17.20
CA ALA A 173 -5.50 9.07 -16.06
C ALA A 173 -6.90 8.46 -15.87
N ASP A 174 -7.18 7.28 -16.43
CA ASP A 174 -8.55 6.74 -16.50
C ASP A 174 -9.01 5.91 -15.29
N SER A 175 -8.23 5.80 -14.22
CA SER A 175 -8.60 5.00 -13.04
C SER A 175 -8.73 5.77 -11.72
N LEU A 176 -8.73 7.11 -11.76
CA LEU A 176 -9.06 7.94 -10.59
C LEU A 176 -10.14 8.95 -10.98
N ARG A 177 -11.38 8.47 -11.05
CA ARG A 177 -12.54 9.36 -10.99
C ARG A 177 -12.94 9.46 -9.52
N TYR A 178 -12.66 10.62 -8.93
CA TYR A 178 -13.30 11.12 -7.72
C TYR A 178 -14.77 11.46 -8.01
#